data_AF-W9SZ46-F1
#
_entry.id   AF-W9SZ46-F1
#
_cell.length_a   1.000
_cell.length_b   1.000
_cell.length_c   1.000
_cell.angle_alpha   90.00
_cell.angle_beta   90.00
_cell.angle_gamma   90.00
#
_symmetry.space_group_name_H-M   'P 1'
#
loop_
_entity.id
_entity.type
_entity.pdbx_description
1 polymer ?
#
loop_
_entity_poly.entity_id
_entity_poly.type
_entity_poly.pdbx_seq_one_letter_code
_entity_poly.pdbx_strand_id
1 'polypeptide(L)'
;MILTGAYAYKIKKPVDFGFLDFTTLAARKRFCEEELRLNQRMAPELYLQVLPISGSAEAPVIDGAGEPFEYVLKMREFPQTQLLAEVQARGELTDAHIDALAEQIARFHLNTPHVPADHA
;
A
#
# COMPACT_ATOMS: atom_id res chain seq x y z
N MET A 1 -2.62 -9.78 -4.16
CA MET A 1 -1.66 -9.62 -3.05
C MET A 1 -1.17 -11.01 -2.70
N ILE A 2 0.12 -11.17 -2.45
CA ILE A 2 0.74 -12.44 -2.05
C ILE A 2 1.18 -12.29 -0.60
N LEU A 3 0.88 -13.28 0.23
CA LEU A 3 1.24 -13.33 1.65
C LEU A 3 2.29 -14.43 1.85
N THR A 4 3.29 -14.16 2.69
CA THR A 4 4.44 -15.07 2.92
C THR A 4 4.67 -15.33 4.41
N GLY A 5 3.79 -14.85 5.28
CA GLY A 5 3.90 -14.88 6.74
C GLY A 5 4.70 -13.70 7.30
N ALA A 6 5.83 -13.36 6.68
CA ALA A 6 6.64 -12.20 7.10
C ALA A 6 6.34 -10.93 6.29
N TYR A 7 6.07 -11.09 4.99
CA TYR A 7 5.87 -9.99 4.06
C TYR A 7 4.62 -10.19 3.19
N ALA A 8 3.96 -9.08 2.90
CA ALA A 8 2.93 -8.99 1.90
C ALA A 8 3.48 -8.27 0.65
N TYR A 9 3.13 -8.80 -0.52
CA TYR A 9 3.57 -8.28 -1.82
C TYR A 9 2.36 -7.89 -2.67
N LYS A 10 2.27 -6.61 -3.05
CA LYS A 10 1.14 -6.07 -3.81
C LYS A 10 1.57 -5.65 -5.21
N ILE A 11 0.98 -6.31 -6.20
CA ILE A 11 1.16 -6.03 -7.63
C ILE A 11 -0.09 -5.30 -8.14
N LYS A 12 0.10 -4.23 -8.93
CA LYS A 12 -1.00 -3.49 -9.57
C LYS A 12 -1.47 -4.26 -10.81
N LYS A 13 -2.78 -4.38 -11.01
CA LYS A 13 -3.34 -4.94 -12.24
C LYS A 13 -3.18 -3.93 -13.40
N PRO A 14 -2.88 -4.36 -14.63
CA PRO A 14 -2.75 -3.48 -15.79
C PRO A 14 -4.13 -3.07 -16.31
N VAL A 15 -4.79 -2.14 -15.62
CA VAL A 15 -6.14 -1.68 -15.92
C VAL A 15 -6.19 -0.15 -15.89
N ASP A 16 -7.05 0.42 -16.74
CA ASP A 16 -7.40 1.83 -16.74
C ASP A 16 -8.78 2.01 -16.11
N PHE A 17 -8.86 2.82 -15.05
CA PHE A 17 -10.10 3.17 -14.36
C PHE A 17 -10.68 4.52 -14.81
N GLY A 18 -10.08 5.19 -15.80
CA GLY A 18 -10.46 6.51 -16.31
C GLY A 18 -9.90 7.68 -15.50
N PHE A 19 -9.62 7.49 -14.21
CA PHE A 19 -8.94 8.46 -13.33
C PHE A 19 -7.58 7.95 -12.81
N LEU A 20 -7.29 6.67 -13.04
CA LEU A 20 -6.02 6.00 -12.72
C LEU A 20 -5.71 5.00 -13.83
N ASP A 21 -4.58 5.21 -14.51
CA ASP A 21 -4.11 4.33 -15.57
C ASP A 21 -2.89 3.53 -15.09
N PHE A 22 -3.05 2.20 -15.01
CA PHE A 22 -1.99 1.25 -14.66
C PHE A 22 -1.55 0.38 -15.86
N THR A 23 -1.94 0.73 -17.08
CA THR A 23 -1.70 -0.10 -18.28
C THR A 23 -0.22 -0.23 -18.61
N THR A 24 0.55 0.84 -18.43
CA THR A 24 2.01 0.82 -18.68
C THR A 24 2.80 0.38 -17.45
N LEU A 25 3.92 -0.31 -17.69
CA LEU A 25 4.86 -0.71 -16.64
C LEU A 25 5.39 0.50 -15.84
N ALA A 26 5.72 1.59 -16.55
CA ALA A 26 6.17 2.84 -15.94
C ALA A 26 5.11 3.45 -15.02
N ALA A 27 3.83 3.43 -15.43
CA ALA A 27 2.74 3.89 -14.58
C ALA A 27 2.61 3.02 -13.33
N ARG A 28 2.66 1.69 -13.45
CA ARG A 28 2.60 0.79 -12.28
C ARG A 28 3.75 1.04 -11.31
N LYS A 29 4.98 1.22 -11.79
CA LYS A 29 6.12 1.62 -10.96
C LYS A 29 5.82 2.90 -10.18
N ARG A 30 5.46 3.97 -10.90
CA ARG A 30 5.13 5.28 -10.32
C ARG A 30 4.03 5.18 -9.28
N PHE A 31 2.96 4.43 -9.53
CA PHE A 31 1.86 4.31 -8.59
C PHE A 31 2.16 3.39 -7.40
N CYS A 32 3.09 2.44 -7.52
CA CYS A 32 3.64 1.73 -6.37
C CYS A 32 4.49 2.68 -5.50
N GLU A 33 5.30 3.54 -6.12
CA GLU A 33 6.11 4.54 -5.42
C GLU A 33 5.24 5.59 -4.72
N GLU A 34 4.18 6.06 -5.37
CA GLU A 34 3.21 6.97 -4.74
C GLU A 34 2.45 6.29 -3.60
N GLU A 35 2.06 5.03 -3.75
CA GLU A 35 1.43 4.28 -2.66
C GLU A 35 2.38 4.15 -1.45
N LEU A 36 3.65 3.84 -1.69
CA LEU A 36 4.69 3.81 -0.65
C LEU A 36 4.82 5.18 0.04
N ARG A 37 5.07 6.23 -0.74
CA ARG A 37 5.28 7.60 -0.24
C ARG A 37 4.09 8.11 0.57
N LEU A 38 2.88 7.88 0.07
CA LEU A 38 1.66 8.39 0.71
C LEU A 38 1.36 7.64 2.01
N ASN A 39 1.51 6.31 2.03
CA ASN A 39 1.11 5.49 3.17
C ASN A 39 2.18 5.42 4.27
N GLN A 40 3.46 5.61 3.95
CA GLN A 40 4.53 5.69 4.97
C GLN A 40 4.32 6.82 5.98
N ARG A 41 3.59 7.88 5.62
CA ARG A 41 3.25 8.96 6.56
C ARG A 41 2.42 8.49 7.76
N MET A 42 1.64 7.42 7.60
CA MET A 42 0.79 6.86 8.66
C MET A 42 1.23 5.48 9.13
N ALA A 43 1.94 4.72 8.30
CA ALA A 43 2.34 3.35 8.60
C ALA A 43 3.77 3.04 8.07
N PRO A 44 4.80 3.75 8.55
CA PRO A 44 6.17 3.64 8.03
C PRO A 44 6.77 2.24 8.20
N GLU A 45 6.38 1.52 9.26
CA GLU A 45 6.86 0.16 9.55
C GLU A 45 6.17 -0.92 8.69
N LEU A 46 5.01 -0.58 8.11
CA LEU A 46 4.22 -1.49 7.29
C LEU A 46 4.63 -1.40 5.82
N TYR A 47 4.85 -0.20 5.30
CA TYR A 47 5.19 0.04 3.89
C TYR A 47 6.70 0.18 3.72
N LEU A 48 7.34 -0.85 3.15
CA LEU A 48 8.80 -1.00 3.21
C LEU A 48 9.50 -0.41 1.97
N GLN A 49 9.16 -0.91 0.78
CA GLN A 49 9.83 -0.51 -0.46
C GLN A 49 9.08 -1.00 -1.71
N VAL A 50 9.38 -0.40 -2.86
CA VAL A 50 8.99 -0.92 -4.19
C VAL A 50 10.16 -1.72 -4.76
N LEU A 51 9.90 -2.94 -5.21
CA LEU A 51 10.90 -3.85 -5.76
C LEU A 51 10.58 -4.17 -7.24
N PRO A 52 11.62 -4.32 -8.08
CA PRO A 52 11.44 -4.87 -9.42
C PRO A 52 11.11 -6.37 -9.34
N ILE A 53 10.37 -6.85 -10.33
CA ILE A 53 10.25 -8.26 -10.66
C ILE A 53 10.91 -8.45 -12.03
N SER A 54 11.99 -9.23 -12.06
CA SER A 54 12.73 -9.59 -13.26
C SER A 54 12.74 -11.11 -13.46
N GLY A 55 13.54 -11.61 -14.40
CA GLY A 55 13.50 -13.00 -14.85
C GLY A 55 12.46 -13.19 -15.94
N SER A 56 11.79 -14.35 -15.96
CA SER A 56 10.67 -14.63 -16.87
C SER A 56 9.36 -14.72 -16.09
N ALA A 57 8.22 -14.72 -16.81
CA ALA A 57 6.92 -14.89 -16.17
C ALA A 57 6.77 -16.28 -15.50
N GLU A 58 7.49 -17.29 -16.01
CA GLU A 58 7.52 -18.66 -15.48
C GLU A 58 8.46 -18.80 -14.29
N ALA A 59 9.48 -17.95 -14.20
CA ALA A 59 10.47 -17.94 -13.11
C ALA A 59 10.73 -16.49 -12.64
N PRO A 60 9.73 -15.84 -12.00
CA PRO A 60 9.87 -14.47 -11.55
C PRO A 60 10.83 -14.37 -10.37
N VAL A 61 11.69 -13.35 -10.37
CA VAL A 61 12.60 -13.04 -9.28
C VAL A 61 12.29 -11.65 -8.74
N ILE A 62 11.84 -11.58 -7.49
CA ILE A 62 11.66 -10.31 -6.78
C ILE A 62 13.05 -9.78 -6.41
N ASP A 63 13.29 -8.51 -6.70
CA ASP A 63 14.59 -7.85 -6.49
C ASP A 63 15.73 -8.54 -7.25
N GLY A 64 15.41 -9.15 -8.39
CA GLY A 64 16.38 -9.79 -9.28
C GLY A 64 17.13 -8.79 -10.15
N ALA A 65 18.28 -9.23 -10.67
CA ALA A 65 19.01 -8.49 -11.69
C ALA A 65 18.28 -8.54 -13.06
N GLY A 66 18.63 -7.61 -13.95
CA GLY A 66 18.10 -7.54 -15.32
C GLY A 66 16.95 -6.55 -15.50
N GLU A 67 16.34 -6.55 -16.68
CA GLU A 67 15.22 -5.67 -17.01
C GLU A 67 13.95 -6.15 -16.28
N PRO A 68 13.28 -5.27 -15.49
CA PRO A 68 12.05 -5.62 -14.83
C PRO A 68 10.89 -5.70 -15.82
N PHE A 69 10.07 -6.74 -15.72
CA PHE A 69 8.80 -6.83 -16.44
C PHE A 69 7.59 -6.43 -15.56
N GLU A 70 7.79 -6.31 -14.24
CA GLU A 70 6.77 -5.82 -13.30
C GLU A 70 7.41 -5.17 -12.05
N TYR A 71 6.61 -4.48 -11.25
CA TYR A 71 7.00 -3.95 -9.93
C TYR A 71 6.02 -4.40 -8.84
N VAL A 72 6.54 -4.49 -7.61
CA VAL A 72 5.77 -4.90 -6.45
C VAL A 72 6.03 -4.00 -5.26
N LEU A 73 4.97 -3.65 -4.54
CA LEU A 73 5.07 -3.01 -3.24
C LEU A 73 5.27 -4.07 -2.16
N LYS A 74 6.43 -4.06 -1.51
CA LYS A 74 6.75 -4.92 -0.36
C LYS A 74 6.27 -4.24 0.93
N MET A 75 5.51 -4.99 1.70
CA MET A 75 4.94 -4.59 2.97
C MET A 75 5.26 -5.63 4.05
N ARG A 76 5.29 -5.23 5.32
CA ARG A 76 5.26 -6.19 6.42
C ARG A 76 3.89 -6.88 6.43
N GLU A 77 3.86 -8.19 6.56
CA GLU A 77 2.60 -8.87 6.83
C GLU A 77 2.25 -8.69 8.31
N PHE A 78 1.00 -8.31 8.59
CA PHE A 78 0.51 -8.19 9.96
C PHE A 78 -0.57 -9.25 10.23
N PRO A 79 -0.76 -9.68 11.48
CA PRO A 79 -1.72 -10.72 11.80
C PRO A 79 -3.13 -10.31 11.37
N GLN A 80 -3.79 -11.15 10.57
CA GLN A 80 -5.16 -10.88 10.12
C GLN A 80 -6.12 -10.72 11.31
N THR A 81 -5.85 -11.39 12.43
CA THR A 81 -6.59 -11.25 13.70
C THR A 81 -6.53 -9.84 14.31
N GLN A 82 -5.60 -8.99 13.88
CA GLN A 82 -5.48 -7.59 14.31
C GLN A 82 -6.24 -6.62 13.40
N LEU A 83 -6.92 -7.10 12.35
CA LEU A 83 -7.88 -6.28 11.63
C LEU A 83 -9.00 -5.82 12.57
N LEU A 84 -9.41 -4.56 12.46
CA LEU A 84 -10.48 -3.99 13.30
C LEU A 84 -11.76 -4.82 13.29
N ALA A 85 -12.13 -5.40 12.14
CA ALA A 85 -13.27 -6.31 12.02
C ALA A 85 -13.13 -7.57 12.89
N GLU A 86 -11.93 -8.16 12.95
CA GLU A 86 -11.64 -9.34 13.77
C GLU A 86 -11.57 -8.99 15.25
N VAL A 87 -10.97 -7.84 15.59
CA VAL A 87 -10.93 -7.31 16.97
C VAL A 87 -12.36 -7.03 17.47
N GLN A 88 -13.21 -6.44 16.63
CA GLN A 88 -14.63 -6.24 16.93
C GLN A 88 -15.37 -7.56 17.12
N ALA A 89 -15.18 -8.53 16.22
CA ALA A 89 -15.85 -9.82 16.29
C ALA A 89 -15.53 -10.59 17.59
N ARG A 90 -14.34 -10.38 18.17
CA ARG A 90 -13.95 -10.92 19.49
C ARG A 90 -14.44 -10.10 20.69
N GLY A 91 -15.07 -8.95 20.47
CA GLY A 91 -15.50 -8.05 21.55
C GLY A 91 -14.36 -7.26 22.21
N GLU A 92 -13.20 -7.16 21.55
CA GLU A 92 -12.00 -6.48 22.07
C GLU A 92 -11.89 -5.02 21.57
N LEU A 93 -12.80 -4.58 20.71
CA LEU A 93 -12.85 -3.20 20.23
C LEU A 93 -13.46 -2.30 21.30
N THR A 94 -12.70 -1.29 21.74
CA THR A 94 -13.09 -0.37 22.81
C THR A 94 -13.28 1.04 22.26
N ASP A 95 -14.00 1.89 23.00
CA ASP A 95 -14.16 3.31 22.67
C ASP A 95 -12.80 4.02 22.56
N ALA A 96 -11.83 3.64 23.40
CA ALA A 96 -10.47 4.19 23.34
C ALA A 96 -9.76 3.92 22.00
N HIS A 97 -10.01 2.77 21.37
CA HIS A 97 -9.49 2.50 20.03
C HIS A 97 -10.12 3.44 18.97
N ILE A 98 -11.41 3.72 19.12
CA ILE A 98 -12.15 4.61 18.20
C ILE A 98 -11.67 6.06 18.37
N ASP A 99 -11.53 6.53 19.61
CA ASP A 99 -11.03 7.87 19.91
C ASP A 99 -9.62 8.07 19.37
N ALA A 100 -8.72 7.10 19.57
CA ALA A 100 -7.36 7.15 19.04
C ALA A 100 -7.33 7.20 17.50
N LEU A 101 -8.16 6.39 16.84
CA LEU A 101 -8.28 6.38 15.39
C LEU A 101 -8.82 7.73 14.86
N ALA A 102 -9.86 8.27 15.50
CA ALA A 102 -10.46 9.54 15.12
C ALA A 102 -9.46 10.70 15.28
N GLU A 103 -8.70 10.73 16.39
CA GLU A 103 -7.66 11.73 16.61
C GLU A 103 -6.55 11.65 15.55
N GLN A 104 -6.09 10.43 15.23
CA GLN A 104 -5.07 10.23 14.21
C GLN A 104 -5.53 10.71 12.82
N ILE A 105 -6.77 10.41 12.44
CA ILE A 105 -7.37 10.87 11.18
C ILE A 105 -7.50 12.40 11.17
N ALA A 106 -8.05 13.00 12.23
CA ALA A 106 -8.20 14.44 12.33
C ALA A 106 -6.84 15.16 12.23
N ARG A 107 -5.84 14.68 12.97
CA ARG A 107 -4.47 15.22 12.92
C ARG A 107 -3.85 15.09 11.54
N PHE A 108 -4.08 13.98 10.83
CA PHE A 108 -3.58 13.81 9.47
C PHE A 108 -4.20 14.82 8.49
N HIS A 109 -5.53 14.99 8.54
CA HIS A 109 -6.23 15.93 7.65
C HIS A 109 -5.84 17.39 7.92
N LEU A 110 -5.68 17.78 9.19
CA LEU A 110 -5.26 19.14 9.56
C LEU A 110 -3.85 19.52 9.07
N ASN A 111 -2.99 18.53 8.83
CA ASN A 111 -1.60 18.74 8.43
C ASN A 111 -1.32 18.37 6.96
N THR A 112 -2.35 18.03 6.17
CA THR A 112 -2.20 17.68 4.76
C THR A 112 -2.39 18.91 3.88
N PRO A 113 -1.58 19.12 2.82
CA PRO A 113 -1.76 20.23 1.90
C PRO A 113 -3.17 20.27 1.31
N HIS A 114 -3.77 21.44 1.26
CA HIS A 114 -5.02 21.67 0.55
C HIS A 114 -4.76 21.75 -0.95
N VAL A 115 -5.63 21.13 -1.75
CA VAL A 115 -5.66 21.33 -3.20
C VAL A 115 -6.23 22.74 -3.45
N PRO A 116 -5.56 23.59 -4.26
CA PRO A 116 -6.10 24.89 -4.63
C PRO A 116 -7.47 24.76 -5.30
N ALA A 117 -8.37 25.71 -5.03
CA ALA A 117 -9.75 25.69 -5.53
C ALA A 117 -9.86 25.68 -7.07
N ASP A 118 -8.80 26.11 -7.76
CA ASP A 118 -8.75 26.29 -9.20
C ASP A 118 -8.53 24.97 -9.97
N HIS A 119 -8.44 23.84 -9.27
CA HIS A 119 -8.17 22.51 -9.82
C HIS A 119 -9.28 21.49 -9.49
N ALA A 120 -10.49 21.95 -9.19
CA ALA A 120 -11.68 21.13 -8.94
C ALA A 120 -12.54 20.94 -10.20
#